data_AF-A0A956L4B4-F1
#
_entry.id   AF-A0A956L4B4-F1
#
_cell.length_a   1.000
_cell.length_b   1.000
_cell.length_c   1.000
_cell.angle_alpha   90.00
_cell.angle_beta   90.00
_cell.angle_gamma   90.00
#
_symmetry.space_group_name_H-M   'P 1'
#
loop_
_entity.id
_entity.type
_entity.pdbx_description
1 polymer ?
#
loop_
_entity_poly.entity_id
_entity_poly.type
_entity_poly.pdbx_seq_one_letter_code
_entity_poly.pdbx_strand_id
1 'polypeptide(L)'
;MTSRISRQECHQLATLARLSLDDAEQERFAAELGTILEYIEQLRAVDTEGIVEYLPPTRPGSALRRDAAGPCLDRDRALAGVVGDHEPSDPRGLRQRAAAQLQARTHPQRRLGAQRHDQRGHEPQVTAQL
;
A
#
# COMPACT_ATOMS: atom_id res chain seq x y z
N MET A 1 34.22 8.85 6.98
CA MET A 1 33.52 7.89 6.12
C MET A 1 33.03 8.69 4.93
N THR A 2 33.52 8.40 3.73
CA THR A 2 33.11 9.13 2.52
C THR A 2 31.69 8.69 2.18
N SER A 3 30.70 9.56 2.38
CA SER A 3 29.28 9.28 2.18
C SER A 3 28.96 9.29 0.68
N ARG A 4 29.42 8.27 -0.02
CA ARG A 4 29.17 8.09 -1.45
C ARG A 4 27.89 7.27 -1.63
N ILE A 5 26.88 7.88 -2.23
CA ILE A 5 25.65 7.16 -2.61
C ILE A 5 25.86 6.55 -3.99
N SER A 6 25.56 5.26 -4.12
CA SER A 6 25.52 4.56 -5.40
C SER A 6 24.20 4.81 -6.13
N ARG A 7 24.22 4.66 -7.47
CA ARG A 7 23.00 4.70 -8.29
C ARG A 7 21.94 3.70 -7.80
N GLN A 8 22.35 2.52 -7.34
CA GLN A 8 21.44 1.51 -6.80
C GLN A 8 20.75 1.99 -5.51
N GLU A 9 21.48 2.62 -4.60
CA GLU A 9 20.91 3.21 -3.39
C GLU A 9 19.97 4.38 -3.73
N CYS A 10 20.33 5.22 -4.72
CA CYS A 10 19.44 6.28 -5.21
C CYS A 10 18.13 5.71 -5.78
N HIS A 11 18.18 4.63 -6.55
CA HIS A 11 16.99 3.94 -7.05
C HIS A 11 16.12 3.37 -5.91
N GLN A 12 16.75 2.77 -4.89
CA GLN A 12 16.04 2.26 -3.72
C GLN A 12 15.32 3.39 -2.95
N LEU A 13 15.99 4.52 -2.73
CA LEU A 13 15.42 5.70 -2.10
C LEU A 13 14.25 6.28 -2.92
N ALA A 14 14.40 6.39 -4.24
CA ALA A 14 13.35 6.85 -5.14
C ALA A 14 12.12 5.94 -5.08
N THR A 15 12.32 4.63 -5.02
CA THR A 15 11.24 3.64 -4.88
C THR A 15 10.47 3.85 -3.56
N LEU A 16 11.18 4.05 -2.45
CA LEU A 16 10.56 4.33 -1.14
C LEU A 16 9.78 5.65 -1.13
N ALA A 17 10.30 6.66 -1.83
CA ALA A 17 9.67 7.97 -1.98
C ALA A 17 8.56 8.00 -3.04
N ARG A 18 8.31 6.90 -3.77
CA ARG A 18 7.37 6.81 -4.90
C ARG A 18 7.69 7.79 -6.03
N LEU A 19 8.98 8.03 -6.28
CA LEU A 19 9.46 8.87 -7.37
C LEU A 19 9.93 7.99 -8.53
N SER A 20 9.49 8.30 -9.73
CA SER A 20 10.01 7.71 -10.96
C SER A 20 11.13 8.62 -11.48
N LEU A 21 12.35 8.08 -11.53
CA LEU A 21 13.53 8.79 -11.98
C LEU A 21 14.13 8.07 -13.18
N ASP A 22 14.53 8.83 -14.19
CA ASP A 22 15.31 8.28 -15.29
C ASP A 22 16.78 8.01 -14.88
N ASP A 23 17.53 7.35 -15.77
CA ASP A 23 18.90 6.95 -15.51
C ASP A 23 19.86 8.14 -15.31
N ALA A 24 19.63 9.25 -16.00
CA ALA A 24 20.46 10.46 -15.89
C ALA A 24 20.17 11.21 -14.59
N GLU A 25 18.90 11.27 -14.19
CA GLU A 25 18.46 11.83 -12.91
C GLU A 25 19.00 11.03 -11.73
N GLN A 26 19.01 9.70 -11.81
CA GLN A 26 19.57 8.85 -10.76
C GLN A 26 21.06 9.10 -10.56
N GLU A 27 21.82 9.22 -11.65
CA GLU A 27 23.27 9.50 -11.56
C GLU A 27 23.53 10.89 -10.97
N ARG A 28 22.78 11.90 -11.42
CA ARG A 28 22.88 13.27 -10.90
C ARG A 28 22.53 13.32 -9.41
N PHE A 29 21.40 12.75 -9.01
CA PHE A 29 20.95 12.79 -7.62
C PHE A 29 21.83 11.97 -6.70
N ALA A 30 22.42 10.85 -7.16
CA ALA A 30 23.41 10.12 -6.37
C ALA A 30 24.62 11.00 -6.01
N ALA A 31 25.12 11.79 -6.96
CA ALA A 31 26.21 12.73 -6.71
C ALA A 31 25.81 13.89 -5.78
N GLU A 32 24.68 14.54 -6.05
CA GLU A 32 24.19 15.67 -5.25
C GLU A 32 23.87 15.28 -3.81
N LEU A 33 23.20 14.13 -3.60
CA LEU A 33 22.93 13.61 -2.27
C LEU A 33 24.22 13.24 -1.53
N GLY A 34 25.23 12.71 -2.24
CA GLY A 34 26.55 12.48 -1.68
C GLY A 34 27.16 13.76 -1.10
N THR A 35 27.14 14.86 -1.87
CA THR A 35 27.62 16.17 -1.40
C THR A 35 26.85 16.69 -0.18
N ILE A 36 25.53 16.52 -0.15
CA ILE A 36 24.71 16.92 1.00
C ILE A 36 25.07 16.11 2.25
N LEU A 37 25.26 14.79 2.11
CA LEU A 37 25.65 13.94 3.22
C LEU A 37 27.04 14.28 3.74
N GLU A 38 28.00 14.56 2.85
CA GLU A 38 29.33 15.04 3.24
C GLU A 38 29.28 16.34 4.04
N TYR A 39 28.35 17.25 3.71
CA TYR A 39 28.13 18.46 4.50
C TYR A 39 27.54 18.14 5.89
N ILE A 40 26.56 17.23 5.96
CA ILE A 40 25.93 16.81 7.22
C ILE A 40 26.91 16.11 8.16
N GLU A 41 27.94 15.43 7.64
CA GLU A 41 28.98 14.80 8.45
C GLU A 41 29.70 15.78 9.40
N GLN A 42 29.70 17.08 9.10
CA GLN A 42 30.24 18.11 9.99
C GLN A 42 29.56 18.12 11.37
N LEU A 43 28.29 17.71 11.46
CA LEU A 43 27.55 17.64 12.72
C LEU A 43 28.11 16.59 13.69
N ARG A 44 28.87 15.60 13.21
CA ARG A 44 29.51 14.57 14.07
C ARG A 44 30.60 15.13 14.98
N ALA A 45 31.16 16.30 14.66
CA ALA A 45 32.17 16.94 15.49
C ALA A 45 31.61 17.52 16.80
N VAL A 46 30.28 17.62 16.92
CA VAL A 46 29.61 18.16 18.10
C VAL A 46 29.30 17.02 19.07
N ASP A 47 29.79 17.14 20.30
CA ASP A 47 29.44 16.22 21.38
C ASP A 47 27.97 16.44 21.80
N THR A 48 27.21 15.35 21.80
CA THR A 48 25.79 15.34 22.17
C THR A 48 25.53 14.43 23.38
N GLU A 49 26.58 13.92 24.03
CA GLU A 49 26.44 13.07 25.21
C GLU A 49 25.76 13.85 26.35
N GLY A 50 24.70 13.26 26.90
CA GLY A 50 23.91 13.87 27.99
C GLY A 50 22.97 15.01 27.57
N ILE A 51 22.89 15.37 26.28
CA ILE A 51 21.94 16.36 25.78
C ILE A 51 20.58 15.71 25.52
N VAL A 52 19.51 16.33 26.04
CA VAL A 52 18.14 15.88 25.79
C VAL A 52 17.72 16.31 24.38
N GLU A 53 17.05 15.41 23.66
CA GLU A 53 16.47 15.72 22.35
C GLU A 53 15.56 16.95 22.42
N TYR A 54 15.60 17.76 21.36
CA TYR A 54 14.70 18.90 21.27
C TYR A 54 13.25 18.41 21.17
N LEU A 55 12.43 18.86 22.13
CA LEU A 55 10.98 18.70 22.12
C LEU A 55 10.33 20.09 21.98
N PRO A 56 9.23 20.22 21.20
CA PRO A 56 8.52 21.50 21.10
C PRO A 56 8.13 22.04 22.49
N PRO A 57 8.31 23.35 22.75
CA PRO A 57 8.05 23.95 24.07
C PRO A 57 6.57 23.87 24.47
N THR A 58 5.68 23.93 23.48
CA THR A 58 4.26 23.66 23.65
C THR A 58 4.02 22.16 23.54
N ARG A 59 4.21 21.46 24.65
CA ARG A 59 3.82 20.04 24.77
C ARG A 59 2.46 19.99 25.46
N PRO A 60 1.33 20.09 24.73
CA PRO A 60 0.11 19.54 25.30
C PRO A 60 0.43 18.06 25.53
N GLY A 61 0.57 17.63 26.79
CA GLY A 61 0.68 16.20 27.11
C GLY A 61 -0.40 15.44 26.36
N SER A 62 -0.15 14.20 25.94
CA SER A 62 -0.99 13.40 25.04
C SER A 62 -2.47 13.80 25.10
N ALA A 63 -2.87 14.74 24.25
CA ALA A 63 -4.18 15.33 24.34
C ALA A 63 -5.16 14.32 23.75
N LEU A 64 -5.89 13.64 24.63
CA LEU A 64 -6.87 12.66 24.18
C LEU A 64 -8.08 13.40 23.62
N ARG A 65 -8.43 13.05 22.38
CA ARG A 65 -9.74 13.38 21.82
C ARG A 65 -10.78 12.52 22.54
N ARG A 66 -11.93 13.11 22.92
CA ARG A 66 -13.09 12.33 23.37
C ARG A 66 -13.50 11.33 22.29
N ASP A 67 -13.91 10.14 22.71
CA ASP A 67 -14.48 9.14 21.81
C ASP A 67 -15.94 9.46 21.50
N ALA A 68 -16.14 10.51 20.72
CA ALA A 68 -17.45 10.96 20.26
C ALA A 68 -17.39 11.18 18.75
N ALA A 69 -18.46 10.76 18.05
CA ALA A 69 -18.59 11.02 16.62
C ALA A 69 -18.69 12.55 16.37
N GLY A 70 -17.91 13.04 15.41
CA GLY A 70 -17.98 14.42 14.92
C GLY A 70 -18.73 14.50 13.59
N PRO A 71 -19.05 15.71 13.11
CA PRO A 71 -19.59 15.89 11.76
C PRO A 71 -18.58 15.37 10.72
N CYS A 72 -19.06 14.53 9.80
CA CYS A 72 -18.26 14.05 8.68
C CYS A 72 -18.21 15.10 7.57
N LEU A 73 -17.15 15.07 6.75
CA LEU A 73 -17.11 15.83 5.52
C LEU A 73 -18.19 15.32 4.56
N ASP A 74 -18.92 16.24 3.93
CA ASP A 74 -19.88 15.91 2.89
C ASP A 74 -19.22 15.15 1.74
N ARG A 75 -19.94 14.19 1.15
CA ARG A 75 -19.40 13.29 0.12
C ARG A 75 -18.92 14.06 -1.11
N ASP A 76 -19.73 14.98 -1.61
CA ASP A 76 -19.41 15.71 -2.84
C ASP A 76 -18.20 16.61 -2.61
N ARG A 77 -18.12 17.23 -1.42
CA ARG A 77 -16.92 17.96 -1.00
C ARG A 77 -15.68 17.08 -0.86
N ALA A 78 -15.82 15.87 -0.34
CA ALA A 78 -14.70 14.93 -0.21
C ALA A 78 -14.18 14.46 -1.58
N LEU A 79 -15.04 14.40 -2.60
CA LEU A 79 -14.69 13.96 -3.96
C LEU A 79 -14.27 15.09 -4.91
N ALA A 80 -14.44 16.35 -4.51
CA ALA A 80 -14.18 17.52 -5.35
C ALA A 80 -12.74 17.62 -5.92
N GLY A 81 -11.76 16.96 -5.29
CA GLY A 81 -10.37 16.95 -5.73
C GLY A 81 -9.92 15.69 -6.49
N VAL A 82 -10.83 14.76 -6.80
CA VAL A 82 -10.50 13.52 -7.49
C VAL A 82 -10.31 13.79 -9.00
N VAL A 83 -9.22 13.26 -9.57
CA VAL A 83 -8.96 13.31 -11.01
C VAL A 83 -9.73 12.19 -11.70
N GLY A 84 -10.57 12.53 -12.68
CA GLY A 84 -11.37 11.59 -13.50
C GLY A 84 -12.88 11.63 -13.20
N ASP A 85 -13.69 11.12 -14.15
CA ASP A 85 -15.14 11.01 -13.98
C ASP A 85 -15.47 9.96 -12.92
N HIS A 86 -15.93 10.42 -11.76
CA HIS A 86 -16.43 9.53 -10.71
C HIS A 86 -17.90 9.23 -10.98
N GLU A 87 -18.19 8.09 -11.61
CA GLU A 87 -19.57 7.63 -11.70
C GLU A 87 -20.10 7.40 -10.27
N PRO A 88 -21.24 7.99 -9.87
CA PRO A 88 -21.79 7.78 -8.54
C PRO A 88 -22.08 6.29 -8.34
N SER A 89 -21.24 5.62 -7.56
CA SER A 89 -21.39 4.19 -7.28
C SER A 89 -22.77 3.91 -6.66
N ASP A 90 -23.55 3.03 -7.30
CA ASP A 90 -24.85 2.58 -6.82
C ASP A 90 -24.71 2.03 -5.38
N PRO A 91 -25.39 2.62 -4.37
CA PRO A 91 -25.31 2.18 -2.99
C PRO A 91 -25.72 0.71 -2.79
N ARG A 92 -26.49 0.10 -3.71
CA ARG A 92 -26.88 -1.31 -3.63
C ARG A 92 -25.72 -2.26 -3.95
N GLY A 93 -24.86 -1.91 -4.91
CA GLY A 93 -23.73 -2.74 -5.33
C GLY A 93 -22.58 -2.80 -4.31
N LEU A 94 -22.36 -1.70 -3.57
CA LEU A 94 -21.30 -1.60 -2.56
C LEU A 94 -21.57 -2.50 -1.34
N ARG A 95 -22.83 -2.58 -0.88
CA ARG A 95 -23.20 -3.50 0.23
C ARG A 95 -23.02 -4.96 -0.15
N GLN A 96 -23.37 -5.34 -1.39
CA GLN A 96 -23.20 -6.71 -1.87
C GLN A 96 -21.72 -7.09 -2.02
N ARG A 97 -20.88 -6.17 -2.54
CA ARG A 97 -19.43 -6.40 -2.69
C ARG A 97 -18.70 -6.48 -1.34
N ALA A 98 -19.02 -5.59 -0.40
CA ALA A 98 -18.45 -5.62 0.94
C ALA A 98 -18.86 -6.91 1.70
N ALA A 99 -20.14 -7.32 1.59
CA ALA A 99 -20.62 -8.58 2.17
C ALA A 99 -19.94 -9.81 1.54
N ALA A 100 -19.79 -9.85 0.21
CA ALA A 100 -19.11 -10.94 -0.50
C ALA A 100 -17.61 -11.05 -0.11
N GLN A 101 -16.91 -9.92 0.04
CA GLN A 101 -15.50 -9.91 0.47
C GLN A 101 -15.34 -10.35 1.93
N LEU A 102 -16.27 -9.99 2.81
CA LEU A 102 -16.27 -10.43 4.20
C LEU A 102 -16.54 -11.94 4.30
N GLN A 103 -17.51 -12.46 3.52
CA GLN A 103 -17.85 -13.89 3.46
C GLN A 103 -16.69 -14.74 2.93
N ALA A 104 -15.97 -14.26 1.90
CA ALA A 104 -14.81 -14.94 1.34
C ALA A 104 -13.64 -15.07 2.34
N ARG A 105 -13.51 -14.14 3.28
CA ARG A 105 -12.49 -14.21 4.35
C ARG A 105 -12.85 -15.20 5.46
N THR A 106 -14.13 -15.49 5.67
CA THR A 106 -14.62 -16.34 6.76
C THR A 106 -14.74 -17.83 6.42
N HIS A 107 -14.56 -18.27 5.16
CA HIS A 107 -14.71 -19.69 4.77
C HIS A 107 -13.58 -20.19 3.85
N PRO A 108 -12.44 -20.63 4.40
CA PRO A 108 -11.31 -21.10 3.59
C PRO A 108 -11.39 -22.58 3.15
N GLN A 109 -12.40 -23.38 3.55
CA GLN A 109 -12.37 -24.85 3.38
C GLN A 109 -13.55 -25.50 2.64
N ARG A 110 -14.05 -24.91 1.54
CA ARG A 110 -15.11 -25.58 0.73
C ARG A 110 -14.73 -25.86 -0.72
N ARG A 111 -13.48 -26.27 -0.96
CA ARG A 111 -12.99 -26.67 -2.30
C ARG A 111 -12.24 -28.00 -2.36
N LEU A 112 -12.43 -28.89 -1.38
CA LEU A 112 -11.99 -30.29 -1.50
C LEU A 112 -13.15 -31.23 -1.17
N GLY A 113 -13.76 -31.80 -2.21
CA GLY A 113 -14.67 -32.93 -2.04
C GLY A 113 -15.84 -32.96 -3.02
N ALA A 114 -15.58 -33.22 -4.30
CA ALA A 114 -16.55 -33.84 -5.21
C ALA A 114 -15.90 -34.26 -6.55
N GLN A 115 -14.88 -35.10 -6.50
CA GLN A 115 -14.48 -35.93 -7.65
C GLN A 115 -14.23 -37.36 -7.15
N ARG A 116 -15.32 -38.12 -6.99
CA ARG A 116 -15.30 -39.58 -7.01
C ARG A 116 -16.27 -39.97 -8.12
N HIS A 117 -15.74 -40.32 -9.29
CA HIS A 117 -15.68 -41.71 -9.76
C HIS A 117 -17.07 -42.33 -9.89
N ASP A 118 -17.65 -42.19 -11.08
CA ASP A 118 -18.71 -43.08 -11.55
C ASP A 118 -18.29 -43.64 -12.92
N GLN A 119 -17.51 -44.71 -12.88
CA GLN A 119 -17.27 -45.61 -14.02
C GLN A 119 -18.05 -46.89 -13.76
N ARG A 120 -19.33 -46.97 -14.14
CA ARG A 120 -20.01 -48.26 -14.35
C ARG A 120 -21.12 -48.16 -15.41
N GLY A 121 -20.86 -48.82 -16.54
CA GLY A 121 -21.84 -49.65 -17.24
C GLY A 121 -22.83 -48.98 -18.17
N HIS A 122 -22.43 -48.75 -19.42
CA HIS A 122 -23.39 -48.80 -20.52
C HIS A 122 -22.80 -49.59 -21.70
N GLU A 123 -23.25 -50.84 -21.84
CA GLU A 123 -22.98 -51.68 -23.00
C GLU A 123 -23.65 -51.11 -24.26
N PRO A 124 -23.07 -51.29 -25.45
CA PRO A 124 -23.71 -50.94 -26.70
C PRO A 124 -24.66 -52.07 -27.15
N GLN A 125 -25.96 -51.78 -27.24
CA GLN A 125 -26.89 -52.65 -27.95
C GLN A 125 -26.92 -52.30 -29.45
N VAL A 126 -26.70 -53.35 -30.24
CA VAL A 126 -26.75 -53.43 -31.70
C VAL A 126 -28.20 -53.53 -32.18
N THR A 127 -28.62 -52.74 -33.18
CA THR A 127 -29.58 -53.06 -34.27
C THR A 127 -29.67 -51.83 -35.19
N ALA A 128 -29.15 -51.81 -36.41
CA ALA A 128 -29.60 -52.44 -37.66
C ALA A 128 -30.86 -51.80 -38.28
N GLN A 129 -30.78 -51.56 -39.60
CA GLN A 129 -31.81 -51.16 -40.60
C GLN A 129 -31.92 -49.64 -40.80
N LEU A 130 -31.85 -49.09 -42.03
CA LEU A 130 -32.10 -49.62 -43.37
C LEU A 130 -31.30 -48.81 -44.40
#